data_AF-A0A378MVI9-F1
#
_entry.id   AF-A0A378MVI9-F1
#
_cell.length_a   1.000
_cell.length_b   1.000
_cell.length_c   1.000
_cell.angle_alpha   90.00
_cell.angle_beta   90.00
_cell.angle_gamma   90.00
#
_symmetry.space_group_name_H-M   'P 1'
#
loop_
_entity.id
_entity.type
_entity.pdbx_description
1 polymer ?
#
loop_
_entity_poly.entity_id
_entity_poly.type
_entity_poly.pdbx_seq_one_letter_code
_entity_poly.pdbx_strand_id
1 'polypeptide(L)'
;MIPRLSEVPQLDKATQSYLTELVNQHFSGEIASNYADRLSLATDNSVYQQIPQAILFPKSVSDVVILTKLAQKPEYQHLTFTPRGGGTGTNGQSLNNNIIVDLSAI
;
A
#
# COMPACT_ATOMS: atom_id res chain seq x y z
N MET A 1 -16.23 13.53 -22.99
CA MET A 1 -15.28 13.69 -21.87
C MET A 1 -15.87 12.94 -20.68
N ILE A 2 -15.12 12.05 -20.04
CA ILE A 2 -15.63 11.27 -18.90
C ILE A 2 -15.57 12.15 -17.63
N PRO A 3 -16.66 12.27 -16.84
CA PRO A 3 -16.64 13.01 -15.58
C PRO A 3 -15.61 12.44 -14.60
N ARG A 4 -14.82 13.33 -13.98
CA ARG A 4 -13.84 12.96 -12.95
C ARG A 4 -14.41 13.28 -11.57
N LEU A 5 -14.16 12.40 -10.60
CA LEU A 5 -14.42 12.68 -9.19
C LEU A 5 -13.61 13.91 -8.76
N SER A 6 -14.30 14.93 -8.25
CA SER A 6 -13.68 16.17 -7.78
C SER A 6 -12.96 16.00 -6.45
N GLU A 7 -13.44 15.08 -5.61
CA GLU A 7 -12.90 14.80 -4.28
C GLU A 7 -12.67 13.29 -4.13
N VAL A 8 -11.43 12.94 -3.80
CA VAL A 8 -11.03 11.57 -3.48
C VAL A 8 -10.19 11.57 -2.21
N PRO A 9 -10.27 10.53 -1.35
CA PRO A 9 -9.45 10.42 -0.15
C PRO A 9 -7.95 10.53 -0.49
N GLN A 10 -7.28 11.48 0.14
CA GLN A 10 -5.86 11.76 -0.08
C GLN A 10 -4.97 10.83 0.75
N LEU A 11 -3.67 10.84 0.44
CA LEU A 11 -2.67 10.17 1.26
C LEU A 11 -2.30 11.03 2.47
N ASP A 12 -2.01 10.37 3.57
CA ASP A 12 -1.43 11.00 4.75
C ASP A 12 0.00 11.47 4.41
N LYS A 13 0.42 12.61 4.98
CA LYS A 13 1.73 13.21 4.68
C LYS A 13 2.90 12.26 4.97
N ALA A 14 2.82 11.50 6.06
CA ALA A 14 3.84 10.52 6.43
C ALA A 14 3.99 9.42 5.38
N THR A 15 2.87 8.92 4.84
CA THR A 15 2.88 7.95 3.73
C THR A 15 3.52 8.56 2.49
N GLN A 16 3.15 9.78 2.11
CA GLN A 16 3.74 10.44 0.93
C GLN A 16 5.27 10.56 1.04
N SER A 17 5.77 10.98 2.22
CA SER A 17 7.20 11.06 2.50
C SER A 17 7.88 9.69 2.46
N TYR A 18 7.26 8.67 3.06
CA TYR A 18 7.77 7.30 3.05
C TYR A 18 7.90 6.76 1.62
N LEU A 19 6.87 6.92 0.78
CA LEU A 19 6.90 6.44 -0.61
C LEU A 19 7.99 7.15 -1.43
N THR A 20 8.16 8.46 -1.22
CA THR A 20 9.20 9.23 -1.90
C THR A 20 10.59 8.74 -1.51
N GLU A 21 10.82 8.54 -0.21
CA GLU A 21 12.09 8.02 0.31
C GLU A 21 12.31 6.56 -0.12
N LEU A 22 11.27 5.75 -0.22
CA LEU A 22 11.37 4.37 -0.69
C LEU A 22 11.92 4.28 -2.11
N VAL A 23 11.45 5.16 -3.01
CA VAL A 23 11.99 5.28 -4.37
C VAL A 23 13.48 5.63 -4.34
N ASN A 24 13.91 6.51 -3.44
CA ASN A 24 15.31 6.89 -3.28
C ASN A 24 16.20 5.76 -2.72
N GLN A 25 15.61 4.77 -2.04
CA GLN A 25 16.32 3.61 -1.48
C GLN A 25 16.48 2.45 -2.48
N HIS A 26 16.34 2.72 -3.78
CA HIS A 26 16.47 1.74 -4.87
C HIS A 26 15.45 0.58 -4.79
N PHE A 27 14.25 0.85 -4.26
CA PHE A 27 13.14 -0.09 -4.38
C PHE A 27 12.81 -0.35 -5.85
N SER A 28 12.88 -1.61 -6.28
CA SER A 28 12.72 -2.01 -7.69
C SER A 28 11.28 -2.44 -8.04
N GLY A 29 10.46 -2.63 -7.01
CA GLY A 29 9.04 -2.93 -7.11
C GLY A 29 8.19 -1.77 -7.60
N GLU A 30 6.90 -2.02 -7.72
CA GLU A 30 5.93 -1.00 -8.13
C GLU A 30 5.24 -0.38 -6.90
N ILE A 31 4.87 0.90 -7.02
CA ILE A 31 4.17 1.65 -5.99
C ILE A 31 2.88 2.18 -6.59
N ALA A 32 1.75 1.81 -5.98
CA ALA A 32 0.43 2.30 -6.35
C ALA A 32 -0.15 3.17 -5.23
N SER A 33 -0.31 4.46 -5.51
CA SER A 33 -0.82 5.45 -4.55
C SER A 33 -1.97 6.29 -5.09
N ASN A 34 -2.33 6.15 -6.37
CA ASN A 34 -3.49 6.85 -6.89
C ASN A 34 -4.79 6.21 -6.38
N TYR A 35 -5.88 6.98 -6.42
CA TYR A 35 -7.16 6.54 -5.87
C TYR A 35 -7.72 5.27 -6.55
N ALA A 36 -7.57 5.15 -7.87
CA ALA A 36 -8.12 4.02 -8.63
C ALA A 36 -7.42 2.72 -8.26
N ASP A 37 -6.09 2.73 -8.17
CA ASP A 37 -5.32 1.54 -7.79
C ASP A 37 -5.60 1.15 -6.34
N ARG A 38 -5.69 2.14 -5.44
CA ARG A 38 -6.07 1.88 -4.05
C ARG A 38 -7.46 1.27 -3.92
N LEU A 39 -8.40 1.70 -4.75
CA LEU A 39 -9.76 1.16 -4.75
C LEU A 39 -9.78 -0.31 -5.20
N SER A 40 -8.89 -0.72 -6.12
CA SER A 40 -8.81 -2.10 -6.60
C SER A 40 -8.48 -3.11 -5.49
N LEU A 41 -7.76 -2.67 -4.45
CA LEU A 41 -7.38 -3.48 -3.29
C LEU A 41 -8.08 -3.06 -2.00
N ALA A 42 -9.13 -2.24 -2.12
CA ALA A 42 -9.91 -1.78 -0.97
C ALA A 42 -10.93 -2.82 -0.46
N THR A 43 -11.06 -3.96 -1.15
CA THR A 43 -11.98 -5.04 -0.81
C THR A 43 -11.26 -6.39 -0.86
N ASP A 44 -11.83 -7.37 -0.18
CA ASP A 44 -11.47 -8.78 -0.30
C ASP A 44 -12.74 -9.56 -0.68
N ASN A 45 -12.79 -10.87 -0.49
CA ASN A 45 -13.99 -11.66 -0.79
C ASN A 45 -15.09 -11.51 0.29
N SER A 46 -15.15 -10.34 0.94
CA SER A 46 -16.16 -9.95 1.89
C SER A 46 -16.99 -8.76 1.38
N VAL A 47 -17.97 -8.35 2.17
CA VAL A 47 -18.77 -7.15 1.90
C VAL A 47 -18.10 -5.85 2.38
N TYR A 48 -16.96 -5.96 3.07
CA TYR A 48 -16.31 -4.80 3.68
C TYR A 48 -15.41 -4.07 2.69
N GLN A 49 -15.30 -2.75 2.87
CA GLN A 49 -14.40 -1.90 2.11
C GLN A 49 -13.57 -1.03 3.06
N GLN A 50 -12.25 -1.04 2.87
CA GLN A 50 -11.31 -0.12 3.51
C GLN A 50 -10.24 0.27 2.48
N ILE A 51 -10.09 1.57 2.23
CA ILE A 51 -9.16 2.07 1.23
C ILE A 51 -7.77 2.21 1.87
N PRO A 52 -6.74 1.50 1.37
CA PRO A 52 -5.39 1.62 1.89
C PRO A 52 -4.78 2.97 1.53
N GLN A 53 -3.71 3.33 2.24
CA GLN A 53 -2.94 4.55 1.97
C GLN A 53 -2.08 4.40 0.71
N ALA A 54 -1.52 3.21 0.49
CA ALA A 54 -0.79 2.84 -0.72
C ALA A 54 -0.66 1.32 -0.83
N ILE A 55 -0.27 0.83 -2.00
CA ILE A 55 0.12 -0.56 -2.23
C ILE A 55 1.55 -0.60 -2.77
N LEU A 56 2.35 -1.48 -2.19
CA LEU A 56 3.71 -1.80 -2.62
C LEU A 56 3.71 -3.20 -3.23
N PHE A 57 4.26 -3.32 -4.44
CA PHE A 57 4.45 -4.59 -5.16
C PHE A 57 5.96 -4.86 -5.29
N PRO A 58 6.62 -5.33 -4.21
CA PRO A 58 8.03 -5.77 -4.28
C PRO A 58 8.23 -6.85 -5.35
N LYS A 59 9.38 -6.83 -6.03
CA LYS A 59 9.76 -7.83 -7.05
C LYS A 59 10.74 -8.87 -6.53
N SER A 60 11.26 -8.66 -5.32
CA SER A 60 12.29 -9.50 -4.72
C SER A 60 12.25 -9.44 -3.20
N VAL A 61 12.89 -10.42 -2.55
CA VAL A 61 13.14 -10.39 -1.11
C VAL A 61 13.94 -9.13 -0.72
N SER A 62 14.84 -8.66 -1.59
CA SER A 62 15.62 -7.44 -1.36
C SER A 62 14.72 -6.20 -1.23
N ASP A 63 13.67 -6.10 -2.04
CA ASP A 63 12.69 -5.01 -1.94
C ASP A 63 11.95 -5.02 -0.59
N VAL A 64 11.59 -6.22 -0.10
CA VAL A 64 10.98 -6.40 1.22
C VAL A 64 11.95 -5.95 2.33
N VAL A 65 13.24 -6.27 2.20
CA VAL A 65 14.26 -5.80 3.13
C VAL A 65 14.40 -4.27 3.08
N ILE A 66 14.39 -3.67 1.89
CA ILE A 66 14.50 -2.21 1.72
C ILE A 66 13.32 -1.50 2.40
N LEU A 67 12.08 -1.90 2.08
CA LEU A 67 10.89 -1.24 2.61
C LEU A 67 10.79 -1.39 4.14
N THR A 68 11.10 -2.59 4.67
CA THR A 68 11.01 -2.84 6.12
C THR A 68 12.12 -2.12 6.89
N LYS A 69 13.34 -2.03 6.36
CA LYS A 69 14.41 -1.20 6.95
C LYS A 69 14.04 0.28 6.99
N LEU A 70 13.47 0.79 5.90
CA LEU A 70 13.02 2.18 5.86
C LEU A 70 11.93 2.44 6.91
N ALA A 71 11.01 1.49 7.11
CA ALA A 71 9.94 1.60 8.11
C ALA A 71 10.44 1.68 9.56
N GLN A 72 11.69 1.26 9.83
CA GLN A 72 12.28 1.36 11.17
C GLN A 72 12.78 2.78 11.53
N LYS A 73 12.90 3.68 10.56
CA LYS A 73 13.31 5.06 10.85
C LYS A 73 12.29 5.73 11.79
N PRO A 74 12.72 6.52 12.81
CA PRO A 74 11.82 7.09 13.83
C PRO A 74 10.60 7.82 13.25
N GLU A 75 10.77 8.54 12.15
CA GLU A 75 9.70 9.28 11.47
C GLU A 75 8.62 8.38 10.85
N TYR A 76 8.90 7.08 10.63
CA TYR A 76 8.00 6.13 9.97
C TYR A 76 7.50 5.01 10.89
N GLN A 77 7.96 4.93 12.14
CA GLN A 77 7.58 3.86 13.07
C GLN A 77 6.07 3.76 13.36
N HIS A 78 5.33 4.85 13.15
CA HIS A 78 3.88 4.89 13.31
C HIS A 78 3.12 4.36 12.09
N LEU A 79 3.79 4.22 10.93
CA LEU A 79 3.19 3.61 9.75
C LEU A 79 3.07 2.10 9.97
N THR A 80 1.93 1.54 9.58
CA THR A 80 1.70 0.10 9.64
C THR A 80 1.66 -0.49 8.24
N PHE A 81 2.14 -1.73 8.13
CA PHE A 81 2.28 -2.44 6.88
C PHE A 81 1.54 -3.76 6.98
N THR A 82 0.68 -4.07 6.02
CA THR A 82 -0.05 -5.34 6.01
C THR A 82 0.35 -6.17 4.81
N PRO A 83 0.91 -7.39 5.03
CA PRO A 83 1.18 -8.31 3.93
C PRO A 83 -0.14 -8.81 3.34
N ARG A 84 -0.21 -8.87 2.01
CA ARG A 84 -1.37 -9.37 1.29
C ARG A 84 -0.93 -10.38 0.22
N GLY A 85 -1.57 -11.54 0.21
CA GLY A 85 -1.48 -12.52 -0.86
C GLY A 85 -2.69 -12.38 -1.81
N GLY A 86 -3.36 -13.49 -2.14
CA GLY A 86 -4.49 -13.48 -3.08
C GLY A 86 -5.78 -12.75 -2.63
N GLY A 87 -5.83 -12.17 -1.42
CA GLY A 87 -6.98 -11.36 -0.99
C GLY A 87 -8.32 -12.10 -0.89
N THR A 88 -8.30 -13.41 -0.68
CA THR A 88 -9.51 -14.27 -0.69
C THR A 88 -10.20 -14.38 0.68
N GLY A 89 -9.78 -13.56 1.65
CA GLY A 89 -10.42 -13.50 2.98
C GLY A 89 -11.88 -13.08 2.86
N THR A 90 -12.75 -13.64 3.68
CA THR A 90 -14.20 -13.35 3.65
C THR A 90 -14.66 -12.51 4.83
N ASN A 91 -13.76 -12.20 5.76
CA ASN A 91 -14.08 -11.52 7.02
C ASN A 91 -13.24 -10.24 7.20
N GLY A 92 -12.73 -9.66 6.12
CA GLY A 92 -11.99 -8.39 6.15
C GLY A 92 -10.58 -8.46 6.74
N GLN A 93 -10.00 -9.66 6.95
CA GLN A 93 -8.67 -9.79 7.59
C GLN A 93 -7.54 -9.12 6.80
N SER A 94 -7.76 -8.92 5.50
CA SER A 94 -6.79 -8.34 4.57
C SER A 94 -7.05 -6.87 4.25
N LEU A 95 -8.03 -6.25 4.93
CA LEU A 95 -8.48 -4.88 4.72
C LEU A 95 -8.06 -3.98 5.85
N ASN A 96 -7.55 -2.80 5.51
CA ASN A 96 -7.12 -1.78 6.45
C ASN A 96 -6.97 -0.44 5.72
N ASN A 97 -6.63 0.59 6.49
CA ASN A 97 -6.34 1.94 6.01
C ASN A 97 -4.84 2.27 6.09
N ASN A 98 -3.96 1.27 5.93
CA ASN A 98 -2.51 1.42 6.05
C ASN A 98 -1.79 1.15 4.70
N ILE A 99 -0.49 0.87 4.72
CA ILE A 99 0.27 0.52 3.51
C ILE A 99 0.18 -1.00 3.29
N ILE A 100 -0.44 -1.41 2.20
CA ILE A 100 -0.47 -2.82 1.80
C ILE A 100 0.85 -3.19 1.13
N VAL A 101 1.40 -4.36 1.47
CA VAL A 101 2.53 -4.98 0.77
C VAL A 101 2.01 -6.25 0.10
N ASP A 102 1.81 -6.19 -1.21
CA ASP A 102 1.36 -7.32 -2.00
C ASP A 102 2.54 -8.23 -2.32
N LEU A 103 2.50 -9.45 -1.77
CA LEU A 103 3.56 -10.46 -1.89
C LEU A 103 3.19 -11.56 -2.89
N SER A 104 2.12 -11.40 -3.67
CA SER A 104 1.62 -12.44 -4.57
C SER A 104 2.57 -12.78 -5.74
N ALA A 105 3.52 -11.89 -6.05
CA ALA A 105 4.42 -12.00 -7.19
C ALA A 105 5.87 -12.42 -6.85
N ILE A 106 6.18 -12.68 -5.58
CA ILE A 106 7.54 -13.04 -5.11
C ILE A 106 7.64 -14.50 -4.70
#